data_AF-A0A8X6IFV8-F1
#
_entry.id   AF-A0A8X6IFV8-F1
#
_cell.length_a   1.000
_cell.length_b   1.000
_cell.length_c   1.000
_cell.angle_alpha   90.00
_cell.angle_beta   90.00
_cell.angle_gamma   90.00
#
_symmetry.space_group_name_H-M   'P 1'
#
loop_
_entity.id
_entity.type
_entity.pdbx_description
1 polymer ?
#
loop_
_entity_poly.entity_id
_entity_poly.type
_entity_poly.pdbx_seq_one_letter_code
_entity_poly.pdbx_strand_id
1 'polypeptide(L)'
;MYRLPTPFRDHCVDYERRQGSSVSNQKDCVRTCIQKENFAKCGCIDPSLNVMEYFTRCDLTNTTQMCCLDDVLETLSNYGPFCDCPQP
;
A
#
# COMPACT_ATOMS: atom_id res chain seq x y z
N MET A 1 -6.92 -18.59 -12.40
CA MET A 1 -7.39 -18.57 -10.99
C MET A 1 -8.89 -18.40 -11.03
N TYR A 2 -9.67 -19.27 -10.38
CA TYR A 2 -11.15 -19.27 -10.44
C TYR A 2 -11.69 -19.01 -9.03
N ARG A 3 -12.55 -18.00 -8.89
CA ARG A 3 -13.20 -17.68 -7.60
C ARG A 3 -14.24 -18.73 -7.27
N LEU A 4 -14.40 -19.04 -5.99
CA LEU A 4 -15.46 -19.95 -5.58
C LEU A 4 -16.81 -19.24 -5.78
N PRO A 5 -17.83 -19.95 -6.33
CA PRO A 5 -19.16 -19.37 -6.44
C PRO A 5 -19.76 -19.14 -5.06
N THR A 6 -20.63 -18.15 -4.91
CA THR A 6 -21.43 -17.93 -3.70
C THR A 6 -22.02 -19.27 -3.23
N PRO A 7 -21.91 -19.68 -1.94
CA PRO A 7 -21.79 -18.87 -0.73
C PRO A 7 -20.42 -18.96 -0.01
N PHE A 8 -19.36 -19.37 -0.68
CA PHE A 8 -18.05 -19.45 -0.03
C PHE A 8 -17.57 -18.05 0.36
N ARG A 9 -17.23 -17.88 1.64
CA ARG A 9 -16.60 -16.64 2.15
C ARG A 9 -15.12 -16.65 1.82
N ASP A 10 -14.78 -16.68 0.54
CA ASP A 10 -13.46 -16.24 0.14
C ASP A 10 -13.46 -14.73 0.38
N HIS A 11 -12.67 -14.24 1.34
CA HIS A 11 -12.58 -12.80 1.64
C HIS A 11 -11.93 -12.01 0.47
N CYS A 12 -12.05 -12.50 -0.76
CA CYS A 12 -11.43 -12.03 -1.97
C CYS A 12 -12.27 -10.94 -2.65
N VAL A 13 -11.64 -9.89 -3.18
CA VAL A 13 -12.33 -8.70 -3.70
C VAL A 13 -12.08 -8.50 -5.18
N ASP A 14 -13.15 -8.33 -5.95
CA ASP A 14 -13.06 -7.96 -7.36
C ASP A 14 -12.77 -6.45 -7.42
N TYR A 15 -11.50 -6.12 -7.68
CA TYR A 15 -11.02 -4.74 -7.76
C TYR A 15 -11.63 -3.97 -8.94
N GLU A 16 -12.05 -4.63 -10.01
CA GLU A 16 -12.66 -3.99 -11.18
C GLU A 16 -14.12 -3.59 -10.93
N ARG A 17 -14.84 -4.32 -10.06
CA ARG A 17 -16.22 -4.00 -9.68
C ARG A 17 -16.35 -2.94 -8.59
N ARG A 18 -15.27 -2.57 -7.89
CA ARG A 18 -15.26 -1.44 -6.95
C ARG A 18 -15.13 -0.11 -7.71
N GLN A 19 -16.19 0.28 -8.41
CA GLN A 19 -16.29 1.62 -9.01
C GLN A 19 -16.19 2.69 -7.91
N GLY A 20 -15.10 3.46 -7.92
CA GLY A 20 -14.88 4.60 -7.02
C GLY A 20 -13.57 4.62 -6.24
N SER A 21 -12.81 3.52 -6.18
CA SER A 21 -11.45 3.52 -5.61
C SER A 21 -10.40 3.65 -6.70
N SER A 22 -9.45 4.58 -6.59
CA SER A 22 -8.28 4.74 -7.50
C SER A 22 -7.32 3.54 -7.53
N VAL A 23 -7.69 2.41 -6.92
CA VAL A 23 -6.87 1.23 -6.75
C VAL A 23 -7.39 0.15 -7.70
N SER A 24 -6.68 -0.04 -8.81
CA SER A 24 -7.07 -0.95 -9.89
C SER A 24 -6.74 -2.42 -9.62
N ASN A 25 -5.83 -2.70 -8.69
CA ASN A 25 -5.38 -4.05 -8.35
C ASN A 25 -4.84 -4.13 -6.92
N GLN A 26 -4.67 -5.35 -6.40
CA GLN A 26 -4.17 -5.59 -5.05
C GLN A 26 -2.77 -5.00 -4.80
N LYS A 27 -1.87 -5.02 -5.79
CA LYS A 27 -0.51 -4.49 -5.60
C LYS A 27 -0.55 -2.97 -5.39
N ASP A 28 -1.38 -2.27 -6.15
CA ASP A 28 -1.57 -0.82 -5.98
C ASP A 28 -2.25 -0.51 -4.64
N CYS A 29 -3.11 -1.40 -4.13
CA CYS A 29 -3.68 -1.28 -2.79
C CYS A 29 -2.58 -1.29 -1.74
N VAL A 30 -1.72 -2.31 -1.79
CA VAL A 30 -0.62 -2.49 -0.82
C VAL A 30 0.36 -1.33 -0.92
N ARG A 31 0.79 -0.95 -2.12
CA ARG A 31 1.68 0.20 -2.33
C ARG A 31 1.07 1.50 -1.79
N THR A 32 -0.21 1.76 -2.07
CA THR A 32 -0.91 2.95 -1.59
C THR A 32 -0.96 2.99 -0.07
N CYS A 33 -1.19 1.84 0.55
CA CYS A 33 -1.22 1.72 1.99
C CYS A 33 0.16 1.97 2.62
N ILE A 34 1.23 1.40 2.05
CA ILE A 34 2.62 1.69 2.48
C ILE A 34 2.91 3.20 2.38
N GLN A 35 2.50 3.86 1.29
CA GLN A 35 2.72 5.30 1.14
C GLN A 35 1.98 6.15 2.18
N LYS A 36 0.79 5.73 2.62
CA LYS A 36 0.08 6.41 3.70
C LYS A 36 0.84 6.34 5.02
N GLU A 37 1.41 5.18 5.32
CA GLU A 37 2.24 4.97 6.52
C GLU A 37 3.55 5.76 6.43
N ASN A 38 4.23 5.73 5.28
CA ASN A 38 5.41 6.54 5.01
C ASN A 38 5.11 8.03 5.23
N PHE A 39 4.02 8.54 4.66
CA PHE A 39 3.65 9.94 4.81
C PHE A 39 3.28 10.30 6.26
N ALA A 40 2.53 9.43 6.95
CA ALA A 40 2.14 9.65 8.33
C ALA A 40 3.33 9.69 9.30
N LYS A 41 4.36 8.86 9.07
CA LYS A 41 5.54 8.77 9.95
C LYS A 41 6.70 9.68 9.54
N CYS A 42 6.96 9.78 8.24
CA CYS A 42 8.13 10.47 7.69
C CYS A 42 7.80 11.84 7.07
N GLY A 43 6.52 12.16 6.84
CA GLY A 43 6.08 13.39 6.18
C GLY A 43 6.32 13.40 4.66
N CYS A 44 6.75 12.28 4.09
CA CYS A 44 7.04 12.13 2.67
C CYS A 44 6.76 10.70 2.19
N ILE A 45 6.59 10.53 0.88
CA ILE A 45 6.32 9.24 0.23
C ILE A 45 7.57 8.71 -0.48
N ASP A 46 7.71 7.39 -0.55
CA ASP A 46 8.81 6.72 -1.26
C ASP A 46 8.64 6.90 -2.79
N PRO A 47 9.56 7.57 -3.49
CA PRO A 47 9.47 7.76 -4.93
C PRO A 47 9.55 6.45 -5.74
N SER A 48 9.98 5.32 -5.16
CA SER A 48 10.11 4.03 -5.86
C SER A 48 8.77 3.33 -6.09
N LEU A 49 7.77 3.54 -5.23
CA LEU A 49 6.49 2.82 -5.28
C LEU A 49 5.53 3.37 -6.34
N ASN A 50 5.78 4.58 -6.85
CA ASN A 50 5.05 5.20 -7.96
C ASN A 50 3.51 5.12 -7.86
N VAL A 51 3.00 5.29 -6.65
CA VAL A 51 1.57 5.48 -6.38
C VAL A 51 1.41 6.76 -5.56
N MET A 52 0.31 7.50 -5.79
CA MET A 52 -0.01 8.79 -5.16
C MET A 52 0.87 9.97 -5.65
N GLU A 53 0.46 10.61 -6.75
CA GLU A 53 1.25 11.66 -7.43
C GLU A 53 1.32 13.01 -6.70
N TYR A 54 0.35 13.30 -5.83
CA TYR A 54 0.18 14.63 -5.23
C TYR A 54 0.88 14.83 -3.87
N PHE A 55 1.67 13.87 -3.42
CA PHE A 55 2.34 13.91 -2.12
C PHE A 55 3.82 14.27 -2.24
N THR A 56 4.35 14.93 -1.22
CA THR A 56 5.79 15.25 -1.10
C THR A 56 6.61 13.98 -1.13
N ARG A 57 7.60 13.89 -2.02
CA ARG A 57 8.49 12.73 -2.16
C ARG A 57 9.67 12.83 -1.21
N CYS A 58 10.09 11.70 -0.64
CA CYS A 58 11.31 11.65 0.14
C CYS A 58 12.53 11.81 -0.77
N ASP A 59 13.54 12.49 -0.26
CA ASP A 59 14.88 12.54 -0.82
C ASP A 59 15.64 11.29 -0.37
N LEU A 60 15.84 10.35 -1.30
CA LEU A 60 16.56 9.10 -1.05
C LEU A 60 18.06 9.31 -0.76
N THR A 61 18.59 10.51 -1.03
CA THR A 61 19.97 10.87 -0.66
C THR A 61 20.05 11.43 0.77
N ASN A 62 18.92 11.81 1.36
CA ASN A 62 18.83 12.24 2.74
C ASN A 62 18.73 11.02 3.65
N THR A 63 19.81 10.75 4.40
CA THR A 63 19.90 9.61 5.31
C THR A 63 18.77 9.56 6.33
N THR A 64 18.30 10.71 6.84
CA THR A 64 17.21 10.72 7.84
C THR A 64 15.90 10.26 7.22
N GLN A 65 15.59 10.70 6.00
CA GLN A 65 14.38 10.29 5.31
C GLN A 65 14.46 8.83 4.87
N MET A 66 15.62 8.39 4.39
CA MET A 66 15.85 6.99 4.01
C MET A 66 15.70 6.05 5.21
N CYS A 67 16.35 6.35 6.34
CA CYS A 67 16.20 5.56 7.56
C CYS A 67 14.73 5.52 8.03
N CYS A 68 14.00 6.63 7.93
CA CYS A 68 12.58 6.63 8.31
C CYS A 68 11.74 5.70 7.41
N LEU A 69 12.00 5.68 6.10
CA LEU A 69 11.32 4.75 5.18
C LEU A 69 11.65 3.28 5.52
N ASP A 70 12.91 2.99 5.83
CA ASP A 70 13.32 1.64 6.26
C ASP A 70 12.63 1.22 7.57
N ASP A 71 12.56 2.11 8.56
CA ASP A 71 11.88 1.85 9.84
C ASP A 71 10.39 1.58 9.66
N VAL A 72 9.73 2.29 8.73
CA VAL A 72 8.32 2.05 8.38
C VAL A 72 8.19 0.65 7.80
N LEU A 73 9.02 0.28 6.83
CA LEU A 73 8.98 -1.05 6.19
C LEU A 73 9.27 -2.17 7.17
N GLU A 74 10.22 -1.99 8.09
CA GLU A 74 10.50 -2.94 9.16
C GLU A 74 9.28 -3.10 10.08
N THR A 75 8.67 -1.99 10.48
CA THR A 75 7.44 -2.01 11.30
C THR A 75 6.32 -2.78 10.60
N LEU A 76 6.08 -2.48 9.33
CA LEU A 76 5.03 -3.13 8.54
C LEU A 76 5.33 -4.62 8.33
N SER A 77 6.59 -5.00 8.23
CA SER A 77 7.00 -6.41 8.10
C SER A 77 6.81 -7.17 9.42
N ASN A 78 7.10 -6.54 10.56
CA ASN A 78 7.02 -7.15 11.88
C ASN A 78 5.59 -7.27 12.45
N TYR A 79 4.76 -6.24 12.23
CA TYR A 79 3.39 -6.19 12.78
C TYR A 79 2.31 -6.44 11.73
N GLY A 80 2.73 -6.58 10.47
CA GLY A 80 1.83 -6.58 9.33
C GLY A 80 1.39 -5.15 9.00
N PRO A 81 1.26 -4.81 7.72
CA PRO A 81 0.48 -3.64 7.36
C PRO A 81 -0.98 -3.89 7.79
N PHE A 82 -1.62 -2.94 8.47
CA PHE A 82 -3.09 -2.90 8.59
C PHE A 82 -3.74 -2.51 7.24
N CYS A 83 -3.19 -3.03 6.14
CA CYS A 83 -3.68 -2.79 4.80
C CYS A 83 -4.77 -3.81 4.50
N ASP A 84 -6.01 -3.35 4.48
CA ASP A 84 -7.15 -4.12 3.97
C ASP A 84 -7.05 -4.26 2.44
N CYS A 85 -6.08 -5.06 1.99
CA CYS A 85 -5.81 -5.39 0.60
C CYS A 85 -6.02 -6.89 0.34
N PRO A 86 -7.29 -7.36 0.41
CA PRO A 86 -7.63 -8.75 0.20
C PRO A 86 -7.20 -9.28 -1.17
N GLN A 87 -7.00 -10.60 -1.27
CA GLN A 87 -6.61 -11.23 -2.53
C GLN A 87 -7.70 -11.05 -3.61
N PRO A 88 -7.31 -10.92 -4.90
CA PRO A 88 -8.25 -10.96 -6.02
C PRO A 88 -8.75 -12.37 -6.33
#